data_AF-A0A7S1UH39-F1
#
_entry.id   AF-A0A7S1UH39-F1
#
_cell.length_a   1.000
_cell.length_b   1.000
_cell.length_c   1.000
_cell.angle_alpha   90.00
_cell.angle_beta   90.00
_cell.angle_gamma   90.00
#
_symmetry.space_group_name_H-M   'P 1'
#
loop_
_entity.id
_entity.type
_entity.pdbx_description
1 polymer ?
#
loop_
_entity_poly.entity_id
_entity_poly.type
_entity_poly.pdbx_seq_one_letter_code
_entity_poly.pdbx_strand_id
1 'polypeptide(L)'
;HLVLFEPDWNPAIDLQAMARIWRDGQRKPVFVYRMFATGTIEERILQRQITKQELSSAVVDNKQSHRHFRADELRSIFKLVLNTRCETFELLGGEANWEDYAGPGA
;
A
#
# COMPACT_ATOMS: atom_id res chain seq x y z
N HIS A 1 18.86 0.66 1.61
CA HIS A 1 17.69 1.52 1.82
C HIS A 1 17.11 1.88 0.46
N LEU A 2 15.78 1.92 0.33
CA LEU A 2 15.04 2.44 -0.82
C LEU A 2 13.96 3.38 -0.29
N VAL A 3 13.75 4.49 -1.00
CA VAL A 3 12.67 5.43 -0.74
C VAL A 3 11.79 5.47 -1.98
N LEU A 4 10.52 5.11 -1.83
CA LEU A 4 9.48 5.29 -2.82
C LEU A 4 8.73 6.57 -2.45
N PHE A 5 8.92 7.63 -3.22
CA PHE A 5 8.40 8.96 -2.89
C PHE A 5 6.90 9.11 -3.18
N GLU A 6 6.42 8.49 -4.24
CA GLU A 6 5.02 8.54 -4.65
C GLU A 6 4.55 7.14 -5.05
N PRO A 7 3.29 6.76 -4.74
CA PRO A 7 2.74 5.47 -5.14
C PRO A 7 2.27 5.47 -6.60
N ASP A 8 2.56 4.39 -7.34
CA ASP A 8 2.09 4.20 -8.71
C ASP A 8 0.72 3.47 -8.76
N TRP A 9 -0.14 3.81 -9.72
CA TRP A 9 -1.40 3.08 -9.94
C TRP A 9 -1.21 1.59 -10.23
N ASN A 10 -0.07 1.24 -10.84
CA ASN A 10 0.36 -0.11 -11.08
C ASN A 10 1.30 -0.60 -9.96
N PRO A 11 0.82 -1.47 -9.06
CA PRO A 11 1.64 -1.98 -7.95
C PRO A 11 2.89 -2.75 -8.40
N ALA A 12 2.92 -3.23 -9.65
CA ALA A 12 4.08 -3.95 -10.18
C ALA A 12 5.33 -3.06 -10.28
N ILE A 13 5.18 -1.75 -10.46
CA ILE A 13 6.30 -0.81 -10.53
C ILE A 13 7.02 -0.74 -9.17
N ASP A 14 6.26 -0.53 -8.08
CA ASP A 14 6.78 -0.52 -6.72
C ASP A 14 7.44 -1.86 -6.36
N LEU A 15 6.78 -2.98 -6.70
CA LEU A 15 7.30 -4.33 -6.46
C LEU A 15 8.63 -4.56 -7.20
N GLN A 16 8.73 -4.13 -8.45
CA GLN A 16 9.96 -4.23 -9.23
C GLN A 16 11.07 -3.38 -8.63
N ALA A 17 10.76 -2.18 -8.13
CA ALA A 17 11.75 -1.32 -7.46
C ALA A 17 12.26 -1.95 -6.15
N MET A 18 11.36 -2.51 -5.33
CA MET A 18 11.72 -3.21 -4.09
C MET A 18 12.60 -4.45 -4.34
N ALA A 19 12.31 -5.22 -5.39
CA ALA A 19 13.10 -6.40 -5.77
C ALA A 19 14.55 -6.07 -6.19
N ARG A 20 14.89 -4.80 -6.49
CA ARG A 20 16.27 -4.41 -6.80
C ARG A 20 17.19 -4.40 -5.59
N ILE A 21 16.64 -4.10 -4.41
CA ILE A 21 17.42 -3.92 -3.17
C ILE A 21 17.34 -5.14 -2.25
N TRP A 22 16.21 -5.84 -2.26
CA TRP A 22 15.95 -7.05 -1.50
C TRP A 22 15.99 -8.24 -2.45
N ARG A 23 17.16 -8.88 -2.48
CA ARG A 23 17.48 -9.99 -3.40
C ARG A 23 18.52 -10.90 -2.77
N ASP A 24 18.64 -12.11 -3.32
CA ASP A 24 19.65 -13.08 -2.91
C ASP A 24 21.07 -12.49 -2.94
N GLY A 25 21.86 -12.86 -1.93
CA GLY A 25 23.21 -12.34 -1.73
C GLY A 25 23.27 -11.00 -1.00
N GLN A 26 22.14 -10.38 -0.66
CA GLN A 26 22.13 -9.24 0.24
C GLN A 26 22.50 -9.67 1.67
N ARG A 27 23.48 -8.99 2.27
CA ARG A 27 24.01 -9.32 3.61
C ARG A 27 23.65 -8.28 4.67
N LYS A 28 23.14 -7.12 4.25
CA LYS A 28 22.76 -6.02 5.14
C LYS A 28 21.24 -5.93 5.26
N PRO A 29 20.70 -5.50 6.41
CA PRO A 29 19.29 -5.20 6.55
C PRO A 29 18.82 -4.24 5.46
N VAL A 30 17.66 -4.55 4.88
CA VAL A 30 17.06 -3.75 3.81
C VAL A 30 15.87 -2.99 4.38
N PHE A 31 15.91 -1.68 4.24
CA PHE A 31 14.82 -0.79 4.63
C PHE A 31 14.15 -0.20 3.39
N VAL A 32 12.83 -0.34 3.32
CA VAL A 32 11.98 0.27 2.30
C VAL A 32 11.10 1.30 2.99
N TYR A 33 11.17 2.55 2.54
CA TYR A 33 10.28 3.61 2.98
C TYR A 33 9.34 3.95 1.84
N ARG A 34 8.04 3.96 2.12
CA ARG A 34 7.00 4.37 1.16
C ARG A 34 6.38 5.64 1.69
N MET A 35 6.54 6.72 0.95
CA MET A 35 5.98 8.02 1.27
C MET A 35 4.67 8.20 0.50
N PHE A 36 3.72 8.86 1.15
CA PHE A 36 2.47 9.30 0.56
C PHE A 36 1.90 10.42 1.44
N ALA A 37 1.11 11.30 0.85
CA ALA A 37 0.42 12.36 1.56
C ALA A 37 -0.94 11.89 2.08
N THR A 38 -1.13 11.96 3.40
CA THR A 38 -2.39 11.65 4.09
C THR A 38 -3.57 12.41 3.51
N GLY A 39 -4.69 11.72 3.34
CA GLY A 39 -5.97 12.27 2.92
C GLY A 39 -6.02 12.70 1.47
N THR A 40 -4.93 12.53 0.71
CA THR A 40 -4.83 12.89 -0.71
C THR A 40 -5.11 11.70 -1.62
N ILE A 41 -5.03 11.95 -2.93
CA ILE A 41 -5.09 10.89 -3.94
C ILE A 41 -3.98 9.85 -3.77
N GLU A 42 -2.81 10.20 -3.24
CA GLU A 42 -1.71 9.26 -3.04
C GLU A 42 -2.09 8.16 -2.05
N GLU A 43 -2.76 8.53 -0.96
CA GLU A 43 -3.27 7.57 0.02
C GLU A 43 -4.33 6.64 -0.61
N ARG A 44 -5.19 7.18 -1.49
CA ARG A 44 -6.17 6.37 -2.24
C ARG A 44 -5.50 5.40 -3.22
N ILE A 45 -4.43 5.82 -3.87
CA ILE A 45 -3.63 4.95 -4.76
C ILE A 45 -3.02 3.81 -3.95
N LEU A 46 -2.44 4.09 -2.79
CA LEU A 46 -1.89 3.08 -1.89
C LEU A 46 -2.95 2.06 -1.45
N GLN A 47 -4.12 2.52 -0.98
CA GLN A 47 -5.24 1.66 -0.61
C GLN A 47 -5.64 0.73 -1.77
N ARG A 48 -5.72 1.26 -2.99
CA ARG A 48 -6.05 0.48 -4.20
C ARG A 48 -5.00 -0.56 -4.55
N GLN A 49 -3.72 -0.24 -4.39
CA GLN A 49 -2.65 -1.21 -4.59
C GLN A 49 -2.81 -2.39 -3.63
N ILE A 50 -3.08 -2.13 -2.34
CA ILE A 50 -3.30 -3.17 -1.31
C ILE A 50 -4.49 -4.05 -1.71
N THR A 51 -5.66 -3.45 -1.97
CA THR A 51 -6.85 -4.20 -2.38
C THR A 51 -6.62 -5.00 -3.67
N LYS A 52 -5.91 -4.42 -4.65
CA LYS A 52 -5.61 -5.11 -5.91
C LYS A 52 -4.66 -6.29 -5.71
N GLN A 53 -3.69 -6.19 -4.81
CA GLN A 53 -2.82 -7.30 -4.44
C GLN A 53 -3.60 -8.40 -3.72
N GLU A 54 -4.46 -8.05 -2.76
CA GLU A 54 -5.34 -9.01 -2.05
C GLU A 54 -6.30 -9.73 -3.02
N LEU A 55 -6.96 -8.99 -3.91
CA LEU A 55 -7.81 -9.55 -4.95
C LEU A 55 -7.03 -10.46 -5.90
N SER A 56 -5.82 -10.06 -6.31
CA SER A 56 -4.97 -10.89 -7.17
C SER A 56 -4.65 -12.23 -6.50
N SER A 57 -4.39 -12.24 -5.20
CA SER A 57 -4.20 -13.46 -4.42
C SER A 57 -5.49 -14.29 -4.32
N ALA A 58 -6.65 -13.65 -4.09
CA ALA A 58 -7.93 -14.34 -3.96
C ALA A 58 -8.53 -14.87 -5.29
N VAL A 59 -8.16 -14.30 -6.44
CA VAL A 59 -8.59 -14.77 -7.76
C VAL A 59 -7.91 -16.10 -8.13
N VAL A 60 -6.71 -16.36 -7.61
CA VAL A 60 -6.08 -17.69 -7.68
C VAL A 60 -6.95 -18.74 -6.96
N ASP A 61 -7.74 -18.33 -5.96
CA ASP A 61 -8.69 -19.18 -5.22
C ASP A 61 -10.10 -19.24 -5.83
N ASN A 62 -10.28 -18.81 -7.09
CA ASN A 62 -11.51 -18.96 -7.88
C ASN A 62 -12.77 -18.27 -7.29
N LYS A 63 -12.59 -17.22 -6.48
CA LYS A 63 -13.69 -16.35 -6.02
C LYS A 63 -13.97 -15.29 -7.10
N GLN A 64 -15.23 -15.20 -7.55
CA GLN A 64 -15.65 -14.26 -8.60
C GLN A 64 -15.32 -12.81 -8.21
N SER A 65 -14.53 -12.14 -9.06
CA SER A 65 -14.13 -10.74 -8.92
C SER A 65 -15.23 -9.82 -9.47
N HIS A 66 -15.82 -8.98 -8.60
CA HIS A 66 -16.69 -7.88 -9.03
C HIS A 66 -15.84 -6.77 -9.68
N ARG A 67 -15.66 -6.83 -11.00
CA ARG A 67 -14.78 -5.96 -11.80
C ARG A 67 -15.30 -4.53 -12.08
N HIS A 68 -16.29 -4.03 -11.35
CA HIS A 68 -16.92 -2.75 -11.68
C HIS A 68 -16.80 -1.76 -10.54
N PHE A 69 -16.06 -0.67 -10.78
CA PHE A 69 -16.06 0.49 -9.92
C PHE A 69 -17.47 1.09 -9.89
N ARG A 70 -18.00 1.32 -8.69
CA ARG A 70 -19.21 2.12 -8.53
C ARG A 70 -18.84 3.58 -8.74
N ALA A 71 -19.74 4.38 -9.31
CA ALA A 71 -19.49 5.80 -9.57
C ALA A 71 -19.03 6.56 -8.31
N ASP A 72 -19.53 6.16 -7.13
CA ASP A 72 -19.15 6.74 -5.84
C ASP A 72 -17.70 6.43 -5.45
N GLU A 73 -17.20 5.27 -5.84
CA GLU A 73 -15.81 4.84 -5.57
C GLU A 73 -14.81 5.55 -6.49
N LEU A 74 -15.22 5.91 -7.71
CA LEU A 74 -14.42 6.77 -8.59
C LEU A 74 -14.36 8.20 -8.06
N ARG A 75 -15.45 8.69 -7.48
CA ARG A 75 -15.49 10.03 -6.86
C ARG A 75 -14.63 10.10 -5.60
N SER A 76 -14.57 9.04 -4.80
CA SER A 76 -13.79 9.03 -3.56
C SER A 76 -12.28 9.16 -3.79
N ILE A 77 -11.77 8.77 -4.95
CA ILE A 77 -10.36 8.91 -5.34
C ILE A 77 -9.90 10.39 -5.29
N PHE A 78 -10.77 11.30 -5.72
CA PHE A 78 -10.45 12.73 -5.83
C PHE A 78 -10.86 13.52 -4.57
N LYS A 79 -11.27 12.83 -3.51
CA LYS A 79 -11.67 13.47 -2.25
C LYS A 79 -10.44 13.74 -1.39
N LEU A 80 -10.24 15.01 -1.06
CA LEU A 80 -9.28 15.44 -0.03
C LEU A 80 -9.92 15.30 1.36
N VAL A 81 -9.23 14.63 2.28
CA VAL A 81 -9.66 14.44 3.68
C VAL A 81 -8.63 15.09 4.60
N LEU A 82 -9.03 16.14 5.32
CA LEU A 82 -8.12 16.88 6.21
C LEU A 82 -8.21 16.44 7.68
N ASN A 83 -9.31 15.78 8.05
CA ASN A 83 -9.59 15.38 9.43
C ASN A 83 -9.16 13.93 9.70
N THR A 84 -7.96 13.55 9.27
CA THR A 84 -7.37 12.25 9.55
C THR A 84 -5.85 12.37 9.60
N ARG A 85 -5.21 11.54 10.42
CA ARG A 85 -3.74 11.40 10.41
C ARG A 85 -3.28 10.41 9.34
N CYS A 86 -4.11 9.42 9.02
CA CYS A 86 -3.90 8.40 8.00
C CYS A 86 -5.22 7.62 7.88
N GLU A 87 -5.94 7.78 6.78
CA GLU A 87 -7.21 7.09 6.57
C GLU A 87 -6.99 5.58 6.41
N THR A 88 -5.87 5.19 5.80
CA THR A 88 -5.46 3.79 5.63
C THR A 88 -5.25 3.12 6.98
N PHE A 89 -4.66 3.84 7.94
CA PHE A 89 -4.47 3.34 9.30
C PHE A 89 -5.81 3.12 10.02
N GLU A 90 -6.72 4.08 9.90
CA GLU A 90 -8.07 3.97 10.46
C GLU A 90 -8.85 2.78 9.84
N LEU A 91 -8.73 2.58 8.53
CA LEU A 91 -9.34 1.45 7.82
C LEU A 91 -8.81 0.08 8.26
N LEU A 92 -7.55 0.03 8.71
CA LEU A 92 -6.90 -1.18 9.23
C LEU A 92 -7.22 -1.45 10.72
N GLY A 93 -8.14 -0.70 11.31
CA GLY A 93 -8.59 -0.87 12.70
C GLY A 93 -7.94 0.10 13.69
N GLY A 94 -6.93 0.88 13.28
CA GLY A 94 -6.34 1.94 14.11
C GLY A 94 -5.60 1.47 15.37
N GLU A 95 -5.32 0.18 15.48
CA GLU A 95 -4.73 -0.43 16.69
C GLU A 95 -3.21 -0.66 16.60
N ALA A 96 -2.58 -0.46 15.43
CA ALA A 96 -1.15 -0.75 15.28
C ALA A 96 -0.28 0.41 15.81
N ASN A 97 0.64 0.12 16.73
CA ASN A 97 1.61 1.10 17.21
C ASN A 97 2.97 0.83 16.56
N TRP A 98 3.72 1.90 16.26
CA TRP A 98 5.09 1.76 15.75
C TRP A 98 5.99 1.01 16.74
N GLU A 99 5.71 1.15 18.03
CA GLU A 99 6.42 0.48 19.12
C GLU A 99 6.27 -1.05 19.09
N ASP A 100 5.20 -1.56 18.46
CA ASP A 100 4.97 -3.00 18.29
C ASP A 100 5.81 -3.58 17.13
N TYR A 101 6.43 -2.73 16.30
CA TYR A 101 7.30 -3.18 15.22
C TYR A 101 8.65 -3.60 15.78
N ALA A 102 8.83 -4.91 15.94
CA ALA A 102 10.06 -5.51 16.47
C ALA A 102 11.31 -5.33 15.58
N GLY A 103 11.15 -4.78 14.37
CA GLY A 103 12.26 -4.52 13.46
C GLY A 103 12.73 -5.74 12.66
N PRO A 104 13.60 -5.55 11.65
CA PRO A 104 14.21 -6.66 10.95
C PRO A 104 15.23 -7.37 11.86
N GLY A 105 14.87 -8.55 12.40
CA GLY A 105 15.78 -9.42 13.17
C GLY A 105 15.46 -9.63 14.65
N ALA A 106 14.27 -9.23 15.11
CA ALA A 106 13.70 -9.70 16.38
C ALA A 106 13.05 -11.08 16.24
#